data_AF-A0A1I6LYI7-F1
#
_entry.id   AF-A0A1I6LYI7-F1
#
_cell.length_a   1.000
_cell.length_b   1.000
_cell.length_c   1.000
_cell.angle_alpha   90.00
_cell.angle_beta   90.00
_cell.angle_gamma   90.00
#
_symmetry.space_group_name_H-M   'P 1'
#
loop_
_entity.id
_entity.type
_entity.pdbx_description
1 polymer ?
#
loop_
_entity_poly.entity_id
_entity_poly.type
_entity_poly.pdbx_seq_one_letter_code
_entity_poly.pdbx_strand_id
1 'polypeptide(L)' 'MSAQPSGAKPQTGAIAVVANATDPARRPDVLFRVRRDDDHQLSAWWMIGAFVAVSVAVIALLSFVPG' A
#
# COMPACT_ATOMS: atom_id res chain seq x y z
N MET A 1 52.51 25.60 6.34
CA MET A 1 51.23 26.03 5.73
C MET A 1 50.26 24.87 5.88
N SER A 2 49.29 24.98 6.80
CA SER A 2 48.25 23.96 7.05
C SER A 2 47.04 24.21 6.14
N ALA A 3 46.55 23.17 5.47
CA ALA A 3 45.37 23.24 4.60
C ALA A 3 44.07 23.08 5.40
N GLN A 4 43.10 23.97 5.17
CA GLN A 4 41.77 23.98 5.78
C GLN A 4 40.84 23.00 5.01
N PRO A 5 40.09 22.10 5.66
CA PRO A 5 39.09 21.30 4.96
C PRO A 5 37.89 22.19 4.59
N SER A 6 37.58 22.29 3.29
CA SER A 6 36.40 23.00 2.79
C SER A 6 35.13 22.32 3.31
N GLY A 7 34.40 23.02 4.18
CA GLY A 7 33.15 22.55 4.75
C GLY A 7 32.04 22.47 3.70
N ALA A 8 31.71 21.26 3.26
CA ALA A 8 30.45 21.01 2.57
C ALA A 8 29.31 21.05 3.60
N LYS A 9 28.45 22.06 3.53
CA LYS A 9 27.21 22.09 4.32
C LYS A 9 26.27 20.96 3.85
N PRO A 10 25.63 20.22 4.77
CA PRO A 10 24.61 19.24 4.39
C PRO A 10 23.45 19.98 3.70
N GLN A 11 23.12 19.60 2.46
CA GLN A 11 21.90 20.10 1.82
C GLN A 11 20.69 19.38 2.43
N THR A 12 20.09 20.00 3.44
CA THR A 12 18.81 19.58 4.03
C THR A 12 17.67 20.33 3.36
N GLY A 13 17.24 19.82 2.20
CA GLY A 13 16.06 20.28 1.48
C GLY A 13 15.51 19.17 0.59
N ALA A 14 14.21 19.20 0.26
CA ALA A 14 13.62 18.26 -0.67
C ALA A 14 14.19 18.51 -2.07
N ILE A 15 15.15 17.67 -2.48
CA ILE A 15 15.67 17.68 -3.85
C ILE A 15 14.56 17.14 -4.75
N ALA A 16 13.91 18.04 -5.51
CA ALA A 16 12.93 17.66 -6.51
C ALA A 16 13.65 16.97 -7.68
N VAL A 17 13.89 15.66 -7.58
CA VAL A 17 14.37 14.83 -8.68
C VAL A 17 13.18 14.54 -9.61
N VAL A 18 12.77 15.56 -10.39
CA VAL A 18 11.71 15.48 -11.41
C VAL A 18 12.31 15.77 -12.79
N ALA A 19 13.51 15.25 -13.08
CA ALA A 19 14.15 15.39 -14.39
C ALA A 19 14.22 14.06 -15.18
N ASN A 20 14.03 12.93 -14.50
CA ASN A 20 13.83 11.60 -15.07
C ASN A 20 12.74 10.93 -14.24
N ALA A 21 11.48 11.02 -14.66
CA ALA A 21 10.37 10.42 -13.93
C ALA A 21 10.36 8.88 -14.10
N THR A 22 11.48 8.22 -13.78
CA THR A 22 11.42 6.89 -13.20
C THR A 22 10.63 7.06 -11.93
N ASP A 23 9.39 6.57 -11.96
CA ASP A 23 8.46 6.56 -10.83
C ASP A 23 9.24 6.38 -9.52
N PRO A 24 9.20 7.36 -8.60
CA PRO A 24 9.89 7.28 -7.32
C PRO A 24 9.58 5.99 -6.55
N ALA A 25 8.45 5.31 -6.83
CA ALA A 25 8.10 4.00 -6.27
C ALA A 25 8.80 2.80 -6.93
N ARG A 26 9.48 2.97 -8.07
CA ARG A 26 10.29 1.94 -8.74
C ARG A 26 11.72 1.86 -8.22
N ARG A 27 12.08 2.75 -7.30
CA ARG A 27 13.38 2.80 -6.63
C ARG A 27 13.73 1.46 -5.94
N PRO A 28 14.90 0.87 -6.23
CA PRO A 28 15.33 -0.41 -5.66
C PRO A 28 15.68 -0.33 -4.16
N ASP A 29 15.95 0.88 -3.67
CA ASP A 29 16.23 1.21 -2.26
C ASP A 29 14.99 1.16 -1.36
N VAL A 30 13.78 1.06 -1.91
CA VAL A 30 12.53 1.00 -1.14
C VAL A 30 12.04 -0.46 -1.05
N LEU A 31 12.82 -1.29 -0.36
CA LEU A 31 12.57 -2.74 -0.20
C LEU A 31 11.25 -3.07 0.53
N PHE A 32 10.67 -2.10 1.26
CA PHE A 32 9.50 -2.34 2.12
C PHE A 32 8.16 -2.03 1.47
N ARG A 33 8.12 -1.46 0.26
CA ARG A 33 6.84 -1.22 -0.44
C ARG A 33 6.47 -2.46 -1.25
N VAL A 34 5.62 -3.31 -0.67
CA VAL A 34 5.01 -4.44 -1.38
C VAL A 34 4.29 -3.92 -2.63
N ARG A 35 4.75 -4.37 -3.79
CA ARG A 35 4.13 -4.07 -5.09
C ARG A 35 2.99 -5.06 -5.28
N ARG A 36 1.76 -4.56 -5.37
CA ARG A 36 0.69 -5.27 -6.04
C ARG A 36 0.67 -4.77 -7.47
N ASP A 37 0.46 -5.68 -8.41
CA ASP A 37 0.34 -5.31 -9.82
C ASP A 37 -0.81 -4.32 -9.99
N ASP A 38 -0.70 -3.39 -10.93
CA ASP A 38 -1.74 -2.37 -11.16
C ASP A 38 -3.09 -3.01 -11.54
N ASP A 39 -3.06 -4.24 -12.07
CA ASP A 39 -4.22 -5.08 -12.37
C ASP A 39 -4.66 -5.98 -11.21
N HIS A 40 -4.09 -5.82 -10.02
CA HIS A 40 -4.47 -6.62 -8.84
C HIS A 40 -5.81 -6.14 -8.28
N GLN A 41 -6.89 -6.53 -8.96
CA GLN A 41 -8.25 -6.30 -8.52
C GLN A 41 -8.68 -7.41 -7.55
N LEU A 42 -9.27 -7.01 -6.43
CA LEU A 42 -9.94 -7.96 -5.53
C LEU A 42 -11.13 -8.59 -6.25
N SER A 43 -11.21 -9.93 -6.21
CA SER A 43 -12.35 -10.65 -6.78
C SER A 43 -13.65 -10.26 -6.06
N ALA A 44 -14.64 -9.77 -6.81
CA ALA A 44 -15.95 -9.41 -6.27
C ALA A 44 -16.67 -10.59 -5.60
N TRP A 45 -16.33 -11.83 -5.96
CA TRP A 45 -16.88 -13.04 -5.35
C TRP A 45 -16.60 -13.15 -3.85
N TRP A 46 -15.55 -12.51 -3.33
CA TRP A 46 -15.32 -12.45 -1.88
C TRP A 46 -16.41 -11.66 -1.16
N MET A 47 -16.79 -10.49 -1.70
CA MET A 47 -17.86 -9.66 -1.12
C MET A 47 -19.22 -10.34 -1.26
N ILE A 48 -19.49 -10.96 -2.42
CA ILE A 48 -20.73 -11.71 -2.67
C ILE A 48 -20.82 -12.90 -1.71
N GLY A 49 -19.75 -13.69 -1.59
CA GLY A 49 -19.70 -14.84 -0.70
C GLY A 49 -19.89 -14.45 0.77
N ALA A 50 -19.22 -13.38 1.22
CA ALA A 50 -19.39 -12.87 2.58
C ALA A 50 -20.84 -12.45 2.87
N PHE A 51 -21.47 -11.73 1.93
CA PHE A 51 -22.87 -11.34 2.04
C PHE A 51 -23.78 -12.57 2.18
N VAL A 52 -23.68 -13.52 1.24
CA VAL A 52 -24.52 -14.73 1.22
C VAL A 52 -24.32 -15.55 2.51
N ALA A 53 -23.08 -15.74 2.95
CA ALA A 53 -22.77 -16.50 4.16
C ALA A 53 -23.38 -15.88 5.42
N VAL A 54 -23.24 -14.56 5.59
CA VAL A 54 -23.80 -13.85 6.75
C VAL A 54 -25.33 -13.88 6.71
N SER A 55 -25.94 -13.63 5.55
CA SER A 55 -27.40 -13.69 5.41
C SER A 55 -27.95 -15.07 5.74
N VAL A 56 -27.35 -16.14 5.22
CA VAL A 56 -27.74 -17.51 5.54
C VAL A 56 -27.57 -17.81 7.03
N ALA A 57 -26.46 -17.38 7.64
CA ALA A 57 -26.23 -17.58 9.06
C ALA A 57 -27.29 -16.89 9.94
N VAL A 58 -27.66 -15.64 9.61
CA VAL A 58 -28.71 -14.90 10.32
C VAL A 58 -30.06 -15.58 10.14
N ILE A 59 -30.43 -15.95 8.91
CA ILE A 59 -31.69 -16.65 8.64
C ILE A 59 -31.74 -17.96 9.42
N ALA A 60 -30.67 -18.76 9.37
CA ALA A 60 -30.59 -20.02 10.09
C ALA A 60 -30.78 -19.80 11.60
N LEU A 61 -30.05 -18.84 12.19
CA LEU A 61 -30.13 -18.54 13.62
C LEU A 61 -31.55 -18.11 14.05
N LEU A 62 -32.19 -17.24 13.26
CA LEU A 62 -33.55 -16.77 13.55
C LEU A 62 -34.61 -17.86 13.29
N SER A 63 -34.35 -18.82 12.39
CA SER A 63 -35.27 -19.93 12.13
C SER A 63 -35.41 -20.90 13.31
N PHE A 64 -34.47 -20.86 14.26
CA PHE A 64 -34.55 -21.63 15.51
C PHE A 64 -35.21 -20.87 16.66
N VAL A 65 -35.66 -19.62 16.45
CA VAL A 65 -36.41 -18.86 17.46
C VAL A 65 -37.89 -19.28 17.35
N PRO A 66 -38.45 -19.95 18.37
CA PRO A 66 -39.87 -20.29 18.39
C PRO A 66 -40.69 -19.00 18.56
N GLY A 67 -41.75 -18.86 17.76
CA GLY A 67 -42.75 -17.78 17.89
C GLY A 67 -43.81 -18.10 18.93
#